data_AF-A0A3D3UCV0-F1
#
_entry.id   AF-A0A3D3UCV0-F1
#
_cell.length_a   1.000
_cell.length_b   1.000
_cell.length_c   1.000
_cell.angle_alpha   90.00
_cell.angle_beta   90.00
_cell.angle_gamma   90.00
#
_symmetry.space_group_name_H-M   'P 1'
#
loop_
_entity.id
_entity.type
_entity.pdbx_description
1 polymer ?
#
loop_
_entity_poly.entity_id
_entity_poly.type
_entity_poly.pdbx_seq_one_letter_code
_entity_poly.pdbx_strand_id
1 'polypeptide(L)'
;MNIYMQEVGSGGPTPRQFVVLTAVAANEGISQTDLVAATGIDRSTLADMISRMIKNGHLSRNRTKDDQRVNAVKLTAAGRRVLKAAEPKV
;
A
#
# COMPACT_ATOMS: atom_id res chain seq x y z
N MET A 1 0.91 -14.82 18.58
CA MET A 1 -0.40 -14.21 18.29
C MET A 1 -0.38 -13.70 16.85
N ASN A 2 -0.71 -14.53 15.86
CA ASN A 2 -0.64 -14.17 14.43
C ASN A 2 -2.00 -14.46 13.76
N ILE A 3 -2.95 -13.54 13.92
CA ILE A 3 -4.39 -13.79 13.66
C ILE A 3 -4.80 -13.45 12.19
N TYR A 4 -3.87 -13.17 11.28
CA TYR A 4 -4.18 -12.66 9.92
C TYR A 4 -3.86 -13.61 8.76
N MET A 5 -3.97 -14.94 8.96
CA MET A 5 -3.50 -15.91 7.96
C MET A 5 -4.56 -16.84 7.34
N GLN A 6 -5.84 -16.78 7.70
CA GLN A 6 -6.81 -17.80 7.24
C GLN A 6 -7.92 -17.38 6.28
N GLU A 7 -8.11 -16.11 5.94
CA GLU A 7 -9.28 -15.67 5.14
C GLU A 7 -8.93 -14.95 3.84
N VAL A 8 -7.72 -15.14 3.33
CA VAL A 8 -7.41 -14.74 1.95
C VAL A 8 -6.77 -15.93 1.28
N GLY A 9 -7.54 -16.61 0.42
CA GLY A 9 -7.02 -17.67 -0.43
C GLY A 9 -5.76 -17.20 -1.17
N SER A 10 -5.00 -18.12 -1.76
CA SER A 10 -3.65 -17.95 -2.30
C SER A 10 -3.40 -16.75 -3.27
N GLY A 11 -4.38 -15.90 -3.55
CA GLY A 11 -4.30 -14.62 -4.28
C GLY A 11 -4.53 -13.34 -3.46
N GLY A 12 -4.60 -13.40 -2.11
CA GLY A 12 -4.73 -12.21 -1.26
C GLY A 12 -3.42 -11.43 -1.01
N PRO A 13 -3.49 -10.18 -0.52
CA PRO A 13 -2.29 -9.44 -0.15
C PRO A 13 -1.64 -10.09 1.08
N THR A 14 -0.31 -10.13 1.11
CA THR A 14 0.41 -10.49 2.33
C THR A 14 0.10 -9.51 3.47
N PRO A 15 0.26 -9.88 4.75
CA PRO A 15 -0.02 -8.96 5.87
C PRO A 15 0.71 -7.61 5.75
N ARG A 16 1.95 -7.62 5.26
CA ARG A 16 2.71 -6.38 5.02
C ARG A 16 2.13 -5.56 3.86
N GLN A 17 1.73 -6.21 2.76
CA GLN A 17 1.05 -5.50 1.66
C GLN A 17 -0.28 -4.92 2.11
N PHE A 18 -1.04 -5.63 2.97
CA PHE A 18 -2.27 -5.12 3.56
C PHE A 18 -2.01 -3.83 4.36
N VAL A 19 -1.01 -3.82 5.26
CA VAL A 19 -0.61 -2.61 6.00
C VAL A 19 -0.30 -1.44 5.06
N VAL A 20 0.44 -1.68 3.97
CA VAL A 20 0.76 -0.63 2.98
C VAL A 20 -0.49 -0.17 2.21
N LEU A 21 -1.36 -1.09 1.77
CA LEU A 21 -2.61 -0.75 1.09
C LEU A 21 -3.50 0.11 1.98
N THR A 22 -3.66 -0.26 3.26
CA THR A 22 -4.45 0.47 4.25
C THR A 22 -3.87 1.84 4.53
N ALA A 23 -2.54 1.96 4.70
CA ALA A 23 -1.89 3.23 4.94
C ALA A 23 -2.04 4.20 3.75
N VAL A 24 -1.91 3.70 2.53
CA VAL A 24 -2.13 4.49 1.31
C VAL A 24 -3.61 4.85 1.14
N ALA A 25 -4.54 3.96 1.48
CA ALA A 25 -5.98 4.24 1.43
C ALA A 25 -6.39 5.36 2.40
N ALA A 26 -5.86 5.32 3.62
CA ALA A 26 -6.14 6.32 4.64
C ALA A 26 -5.49 7.68 4.34
N ASN A 27 -4.43 7.69 3.54
CA ASN A 27 -3.61 8.87 3.27
C ASN A 27 -3.28 8.99 1.77
N GLU A 28 -4.29 9.05 0.90
CA GLU A 28 -4.02 9.10 -0.54
C GLU A 28 -3.20 10.34 -0.93
N GLY A 29 -2.09 10.13 -1.64
CA GLY A 29 -1.27 11.21 -2.17
C GLY A 29 -0.18 11.73 -1.24
N ILE A 30 0.06 11.11 -0.09
CA ILE A 30 1.19 11.46 0.79
C ILE A 30 2.54 10.97 0.25
N SER A 31 3.62 11.49 0.82
CA SER A 31 4.98 11.11 0.44
C SER A 31 5.37 9.73 0.99
N GLN A 32 6.44 9.16 0.44
CA GLN A 32 7.03 7.93 0.96
C GLN A 32 7.55 8.10 2.41
N THR A 33 7.99 9.29 2.79
CA THR A 33 8.44 9.57 4.16
C THR A 33 7.26 9.50 5.14
N ASP A 34 6.10 10.03 4.75
CA ASP A 34 4.89 9.97 5.57
C ASP A 34 4.37 8.53 5.69
N LEU A 35 4.50 7.74 4.63
CA LEU A 35 4.15 6.32 4.68
C LEU A 35 5.06 5.53 5.63
N VAL A 36 6.36 5.87 5.75
CA VAL A 36 7.26 5.26 6.76
C VAL A 36 6.72 5.52 8.16
N ALA A 37 6.30 6.77 8.45
CA ALA A 37 5.74 7.13 9.75
C ALA A 37 4.40 6.41 10.01
N ALA A 38 3.56 6.25 9.00
CA ALA A 38 2.26 5.60 9.12
C ALA A 38 2.34 4.06 9.27
N THR A 39 3.31 3.41 8.61
CA THR A 39 3.40 1.94 8.62
C THR A 39 4.44 1.40 9.61
N GLY A 40 5.35 2.23 10.10
CA GLY A 40 6.50 1.80 10.92
C GLY A 40 7.50 0.92 10.17
N ILE A 41 7.41 0.87 8.83
CA ILE A 41 8.32 0.08 7.98
C ILE A 41 9.49 0.97 7.60
N ASP A 42 10.72 0.47 7.69
CA ASP A 42 11.89 1.24 7.31
C ASP A 42 11.82 1.70 5.85
N ARG A 43 12.51 2.80 5.56
CA ARG A 43 12.40 3.51 4.29
C ARG A 43 12.74 2.64 3.09
N SER A 44 13.79 1.81 3.18
CA SER A 44 14.24 0.95 2.08
C SER A 44 13.28 -0.19 1.81
N THR A 45 12.81 -0.86 2.85
CA THR A 45 11.83 -1.95 2.73
C THR A 45 10.53 -1.41 2.16
N LEU A 46 10.05 -0.26 2.64
CA LEU A 46 8.86 0.37 2.11
C LEU A 46 9.03 0.78 0.63
N ALA A 47 10.21 1.29 0.25
CA ALA A 47 10.52 1.64 -1.14
C ALA A 47 10.39 0.44 -2.08
N ASP A 48 11.00 -0.69 -1.69
CA ASP A 48 10.97 -1.92 -2.47
C ASP A 48 9.54 -2.48 -2.55
N MET A 49 8.82 -2.47 -1.43
CA MET A 49 7.41 -2.88 -1.39
C MET A 49 6.53 -2.05 -2.32
N ILE A 50 6.60 -0.72 -2.23
CA ILE A 50 5.85 0.19 -3.11
C ILE A 50 6.19 -0.09 -4.57
N SER A 51 7.48 -0.25 -4.90
CA SER A 51 7.93 -0.51 -6.27
C SER A 51 7.36 -1.81 -6.83
N ARG A 52 7.36 -2.90 -6.04
CA ARG A 52 6.74 -4.18 -6.42
C ARG A 52 5.22 -4.07 -6.55
N MET A 53 4.57 -3.36 -5.64
CA MET A 53 3.12 -3.17 -5.67
C MET A 53 2.66 -2.29 -6.84
N ILE A 54 3.48 -1.32 -7.27
CA ILE A 54 3.25 -0.58 -8.52
C ILE A 54 3.42 -1.51 -9.72
N LYS A 55 4.49 -2.33 -9.74
CA LYS A 55 4.72 -3.31 -10.81
C LYS A 55 3.56 -4.32 -10.95
N ASN A 56 2.96 -4.70 -9.83
CA ASN A 56 1.80 -5.60 -9.79
C ASN A 56 0.45 -4.87 -9.99
N GLY A 57 0.48 -3.55 -10.24
CA GLY A 57 -0.71 -2.76 -10.56
C GLY A 57 -1.61 -2.44 -9.37
N HIS A 58 -1.17 -2.64 -8.13
CA HIS A 58 -1.95 -2.30 -6.93
C HIS A 58 -1.83 -0.83 -6.54
N LEU A 59 -0.66 -0.22 -6.77
CA LEU A 59 -0.38 1.18 -6.47
C LEU A 59 -0.02 1.93 -7.74
N SER A 60 -0.20 3.25 -7.73
CA SER A 60 0.34 4.15 -8.73
C SER A 60 1.08 5.30 -8.06
N ARG A 61 2.07 5.84 -8.77
CA ARG A 61 2.79 7.04 -8.35
C ARG A 61 2.35 8.20 -9.23
N ASN A 62 1.97 9.31 -8.61
CA ASN A 62 1.72 10.54 -9.33
C ASN A 62 2.94 11.47 -9.20
N ARG A 63 3.47 11.93 -10.34
CA ARG A 63 4.50 12.99 -10.34
C ARG A 63 3.76 14.31 -10.46
N THR A 64 3.65 15.05 -9.36
CA THR A 64 3.13 16.42 -9.41
C THR A 64 4.13 17.31 -10.14
N LYS A 65 3.68 18.01 -11.20
CA LYS A 65 4.54 18.89 -12.02
C LYS A 65 5.20 20.01 -11.20
N ASP A 66 4.55 20.43 -10.11
CA ASP A 66 5.02 21.53 -9.25
C ASP A 66 5.97 21.11 -8.13
N ASP A 67 6.02 19.82 -7.79
CA ASP A 67 6.90 19.35 -6.73
C ASP A 67 7.47 17.98 -7.07
N GLN A 68 8.65 17.99 -7.68
CA GLN A 68 9.41 16.78 -7.98
C GLN A 68 9.82 16.00 -6.72
N ARG A 69 9.57 16.54 -5.51
CA ARG A 69 9.88 15.88 -4.24
C ARG A 69 8.72 15.06 -3.67
N VAL A 70 7.48 15.29 -4.11
CA VAL A 70 6.33 14.52 -3.63
C VAL A 70 6.11 13.32 -4.55
N ASN A 71 6.77 12.20 -4.24
CA ASN A 71 6.44 10.89 -4.81
C ASN A 71 5.11 10.39 -4.22
N ALA A 72 4.02 11.09 -4.53
CA ALA A 72 2.67 10.78 -4.05
C ALA A 72 2.25 9.38 -4.51
N VAL A 73 1.90 8.51 -3.57
CA VAL A 73 1.42 7.15 -3.85
C VAL A 73 -0.09 7.09 -3.66
N LYS A 74 -0.79 6.38 -4.57
CA LYS A 74 -2.24 6.18 -4.52
C LYS A 74 -2.62 4.74 -4.84
N LEU A 75 -3.79 4.32 -4.39
CA LEU A 75 -4.36 3.04 -4.79
C LEU A 75 -4.85 3.08 -6.25
N THR A 76 -4.60 2.01 -6.98
CA THR A 76 -5.31 1.77 -8.24
C THR A 76 -6.69 1.16 -7.98
N ALA A 77 -7.50 1.02 -9.03
CA ALA A 77 -8.74 0.25 -8.94
C ALA A 77 -8.50 -1.21 -8.49
N ALA A 78 -7.41 -1.85 -8.96
CA ALA A 78 -7.05 -3.19 -8.54
C ALA A 78 -6.60 -3.22 -7.07
N GLY A 79 -5.79 -2.25 -6.63
CA GLY A 79 -5.39 -2.14 -5.23
C GLY A 79 -6.58 -1.97 -4.27
N ARG A 80 -7.56 -1.15 -4.66
CA ARG A 80 -8.82 -1.00 -3.90
C ARG A 80 -9.61 -2.30 -3.79
N ARG A 81 -9.69 -3.09 -4.87
CA ARG A 81 -10.36 -4.41 -4.84
C ARG A 81 -9.65 -5.39 -3.92
N VAL A 82 -8.31 -5.43 -3.97
CA VAL A 82 -7.49 -6.29 -3.12
C VAL A 82 -7.65 -5.91 -1.65
N LEU A 83 -7.63 -4.60 -1.34
CA LEU A 83 -7.86 -4.12 0.02
C LEU A 83 -9.25 -4.51 0.53
N LYS A 84 -10.29 -4.22 -0.24
CA LYS A 84 -11.68 -4.55 0.11
C LYS A 84 -11.93 -6.06 0.25
N ALA A 85 -11.21 -6.90 -0.49
CA ALA A 85 -11.30 -8.35 -0.37
C ALA A 85 -10.60 -8.89 0.90
N ALA A 86 -9.66 -8.13 1.46
CA ALA A 86 -8.92 -8.49 2.67
C ALA A 86 -9.49 -7.83 3.94
N GLU A 87 -10.34 -6.83 3.81
CA GLU A 87 -11.10 -6.26 4.93
C GLU A 87 -12.09 -7.31 5.46
N PRO A 88 -12.15 -7.56 6.79
CA PRO A 88 -13.13 -8.45 7.36
C PRO A 88 -14.54 -7.89 7.05
N LYS A 89 -15.35 -8.71 6.40
CA LYS A 89 -16.77 -8.42 6.19
C LYS A 89 -17.46 -8.51 7.55
N VAL A 90 -17.60 -7.37 8.22
CA VAL A 90 -18.50 -7.21 9.37
C VAL A 90 -19.95 -7.13 8.91
#